data_AF-A0A7W0Q1I5-F1
#
_entry.id   AF-A0A7W0Q1I5-F1
#
_cell.length_a   1.000
_cell.length_b   1.000
_cell.length_c   1.000
_cell.angle_alpha   90.00
_cell.angle_beta   90.00
_cell.angle_gamma   90.00
#
_symmetry.space_group_name_H-M   'P 1'
#
loop_
_entity.id
_entity.type
_entity.pdbx_description
1 polymer ?
#
loop_
_entity_poly.entity_id
_entity_poly.type
_entity_poly.pdbx_seq_one_letter_code
_entity_poly.pdbx_strand_id
1 'polypeptide(L)'
;PPEPLGTALAIQPRDGQLWVFVPPVERFADFVTLVGALDRARQATGLALHLEGYSPPSSPSMKRFAVTPDPGVLEVNLPPAASCREATELHHVVFDAALAAGLTAERYLLDGRAAGSGGGNHITIGGPRPEASPWLVRPALLASLVTFVQHHPSLSYLFSGLFVGPTSQAPRVDEARHDALYELELALPRLRAKPPVWQIDALLRHLLVDVAGSTHRAEISIDKLFDPSTPYGRQGLVELRAFEMPPHPRMVAAQAILVRTLVAALAAQPYEHPLVRWGTRLHDRFLLPYWMWQDFEHVLAHLAASGVALPADAFRPFVELRCPLVGRLATEGGLVEIRNAIEPWHVLGEEATQTGTARYVDSSVERVEIRAIGLPAERYTVAVNGFAVPLRDGESADVRVGGVRFRAWCPPHALHPHLGIHHPLKIDVVDTWAKRGVAGGAYHVWHPEGRAYASAPLTRVEAAARRAQRFTLVGPSPWPIRARVTAPHPDEPYTLDLRRLDPGKPMPKTEDWGGS
;
A
#
# COMPACT_ATOMS: atom_id res chain seq x y z
N PRO A 1 -1.20 9.78 -55.19
CA PRO A 1 -0.68 10.00 -53.82
C PRO A 1 -1.41 11.19 -53.18
N PRO A 2 -1.92 11.10 -51.93
CA PRO A 2 -2.34 12.31 -51.24
C PRO A 2 -1.14 13.26 -51.17
N GLU A 3 -1.37 14.55 -51.44
CA GLU A 3 -0.35 15.58 -51.25
C GLU A 3 0.23 15.47 -49.83
N PRO A 4 1.55 15.52 -49.66
CA PRO A 4 2.13 15.54 -48.32
C PRO A 4 1.56 16.74 -47.57
N LEU A 5 0.94 16.49 -46.42
CA LEU A 5 0.52 17.54 -45.50
C LEU A 5 1.73 18.43 -45.20
N GLY A 6 1.69 19.68 -45.66
CA GLY A 6 2.76 20.64 -45.40
C GLY A 6 2.89 20.88 -43.91
N THR A 7 4.07 20.61 -43.35
CA THR A 7 4.39 20.99 -41.98
C THR A 7 4.93 22.42 -41.95
N ALA A 8 4.39 23.25 -41.06
CA ALA A 8 4.78 24.65 -40.94
C ALA A 8 5.14 24.99 -39.50
N LEU A 9 6.23 25.73 -39.30
CA LEU A 9 6.54 26.39 -38.05
C LEU A 9 5.80 27.73 -38.03
N ALA A 10 4.98 27.96 -37.01
CA ALA A 10 4.26 29.21 -36.84
C ALA A 10 4.84 29.99 -35.65
N ILE A 11 5.03 31.29 -35.83
CA ILE A 11 5.49 32.21 -34.79
C ILE A 11 4.42 33.27 -34.60
N GLN A 12 3.86 33.37 -33.39
CA GLN A 12 2.77 34.28 -33.09
C GLN A 12 3.07 35.09 -31.82
N PRO A 13 3.07 36.43 -31.89
CA PRO A 13 2.99 37.25 -30.68
C PRO A 13 1.57 37.15 -30.09
N ARG A 14 1.44 36.71 -28.84
CA ARG A 14 0.19 36.60 -28.08
C ARG A 14 0.45 37.07 -26.64
N ASP A 15 -0.38 37.99 -26.15
CA ASP A 15 -0.33 38.51 -24.77
C ASP A 15 1.06 39.00 -24.32
N GLY A 16 1.78 39.68 -25.22
CA GLY A 16 3.12 40.20 -24.95
C GLY A 16 4.22 39.13 -24.92
N GLN A 17 3.90 37.88 -25.29
CA GLN A 17 4.83 36.76 -25.38
C GLN A 17 4.94 36.27 -26.83
N LEU A 18 6.10 35.74 -27.20
CA LEU A 18 6.32 35.15 -28.53
C LEU A 18 6.15 33.63 -28.44
N TRP A 19 5.11 33.11 -29.08
CA TRP A 19 4.79 31.69 -29.13
C TRP A 19 5.29 31.08 -30.42
N VAL A 20 5.89 29.90 -30.32
CA VAL A 20 6.34 29.11 -31.46
C VAL A 20 5.63 27.77 -31.46
N PHE A 21 4.79 27.56 -32.45
CA PHE A 21 4.15 26.28 -32.70
C PHE A 21 5.15 25.35 -33.40
N VAL A 22 5.60 24.33 -32.68
CA VAL A 22 6.52 23.30 -33.16
C VAL A 22 5.72 22.27 -33.97
N PRO A 23 5.95 22.14 -35.30
CA PRO A 23 5.26 21.15 -36.12
C PRO A 23 5.70 19.73 -35.76
N PRO A 24 4.94 18.70 -36.18
CA PRO A 24 5.39 17.32 -36.04
C PRO A 24 6.63 17.12 -36.92
N VAL A 25 7.63 16.45 -36.37
CA VAL A 25 8.84 16.02 -37.07
C VAL A 25 8.96 14.50 -36.94
N GLU A 26 9.62 13.84 -37.89
CA GLU A 26 9.68 12.37 -37.90
C GLU A 26 10.68 11.82 -36.88
N ARG A 27 11.82 12.49 -36.71
CA ARG A 27 12.93 12.01 -35.86
C ARG A 27 13.19 12.95 -34.70
N PHE A 28 13.52 12.36 -33.55
CA PHE A 28 13.92 13.12 -32.36
C PHE A 28 15.12 14.04 -32.61
N ALA A 29 16.09 13.62 -33.44
CA ALA A 29 17.23 14.45 -33.81
C ALA A 29 16.82 15.74 -34.55
N ASP A 30 15.78 15.66 -35.39
CA ASP A 30 15.24 16.82 -36.12
C ASP A 30 14.51 17.76 -35.14
N PHE A 31 13.78 17.20 -34.16
CA PHE A 31 13.17 17.98 -33.08
C PHE A 31 14.21 18.77 -32.28
N VAL A 32 15.29 18.10 -31.85
CA VAL A 32 16.38 18.75 -31.11
C VAL A 32 17.07 19.82 -31.96
N THR A 33 17.25 19.57 -33.25
CA THR A 33 17.83 20.55 -34.19
C THR A 33 16.94 21.79 -34.30
N LEU A 34 15.63 21.59 -34.39
CA LEU A 34 14.63 22.66 -34.45
C LEU A 34 14.60 23.49 -33.17
N VAL A 35 14.48 22.84 -32.00
CA VAL A 35 14.50 23.53 -30.70
C VAL A 35 15.82 24.26 -30.48
N GLY A 36 16.95 23.67 -30.88
CA GLY A 36 18.26 24.32 -30.83
C GLY A 36 18.36 25.55 -31.74
N ALA A 37 17.71 25.54 -32.91
CA ALA A 37 17.61 26.71 -33.78
C ALA A 37 16.76 27.82 -33.15
N LEU A 38 15.65 27.46 -32.49
CA LEU A 38 14.81 28.40 -31.75
C LEU A 38 15.55 29.01 -30.55
N ASP A 39 16.30 28.22 -29.79
CA ASP A 39 17.10 28.76 -28.67
C ASP A 39 18.22 29.69 -29.15
N ARG A 40 18.89 29.39 -30.26
CA ARG A 40 19.87 30.33 -30.86
C ARG A 40 19.20 31.64 -31.29
N ALA A 41 18.01 31.58 -31.87
CA ALA A 41 17.25 32.78 -32.23
C ALA A 41 16.82 33.58 -30.99
N ARG A 42 16.38 32.90 -29.92
CA ARG A 42 16.07 33.49 -28.61
C ARG A 42 17.28 34.24 -28.03
N GLN A 43 18.45 33.61 -28.05
CA GLN A 43 19.70 34.21 -27.57
C GLN A 43 20.14 35.42 -28.40
N ALA A 44 20.02 35.33 -29.73
CA ALA A 44 20.43 36.41 -30.64
C ALA A 44 19.51 37.64 -30.57
N THR A 45 18.22 37.44 -30.31
CA THR A 45 17.23 38.53 -30.28
C THR A 45 16.95 39.07 -28.87
N GLY A 46 17.27 38.29 -27.83
CA GLY A 46 16.89 38.60 -26.44
C GLY A 46 15.39 38.42 -26.15
N LEU A 47 14.59 37.98 -27.12
CA LEU A 47 13.15 37.78 -26.97
C LEU A 47 12.88 36.43 -26.29
N ALA A 48 12.08 36.42 -25.23
CA ALA A 48 11.63 35.17 -24.62
C ALA A 48 10.67 34.41 -25.56
N LEU A 49 10.84 33.09 -25.64
CA LEU A 49 10.01 32.21 -26.49
C LEU A 49 9.25 31.21 -25.62
N HIS A 50 7.99 30.98 -25.97
CA HIS A 50 7.17 29.89 -25.45
C HIS A 50 6.95 28.86 -26.54
N LEU A 51 7.16 27.57 -26.24
CA LEU A 51 6.94 26.49 -27.19
C LEU A 51 5.56 25.87 -26.98
N GLU A 52 4.83 25.68 -28.08
CA GLU A 52 3.58 24.92 -28.12
C GLU A 52 3.58 23.98 -29.35
N GLY A 53 2.55 23.17 -29.52
CA GLY A 53 2.42 22.24 -30.65
C GLY A 53 2.84 20.81 -30.31
N TYR A 54 3.52 20.15 -31.24
CA TYR A 54 3.76 18.71 -31.16
C TYR A 54 4.92 18.37 -30.22
N SER A 55 4.75 17.28 -29.45
CA SER A 55 5.81 16.73 -28.61
C SER A 55 6.94 16.10 -29.44
N PRO A 56 8.15 15.99 -28.90
CA PRO A 56 9.24 15.27 -29.56
C PRO A 56 8.86 13.83 -29.89
N PRO A 57 9.28 13.31 -31.06
CA PRO A 57 9.18 11.88 -31.36
C PRO A 57 9.88 11.03 -30.29
N SER A 58 9.39 9.81 -30.08
CA SER A 58 10.03 8.88 -29.15
C SER A 58 11.47 8.57 -29.55
N SER A 59 12.36 8.49 -28.58
CA SER A 59 13.77 8.13 -28.80
C SER A 59 14.34 7.45 -27.55
N PRO A 60 15.21 6.43 -27.70
CA PRO A 60 15.95 5.85 -26.59
C PRO A 60 16.86 6.85 -25.85
N SER A 61 17.24 7.95 -26.51
CA SER A 61 18.07 9.01 -25.90
C SER A 61 17.25 10.06 -25.14
N MET A 62 15.92 10.02 -25.22
CA MET A 62 15.06 11.00 -24.57
C MET A 62 14.67 10.51 -23.18
N LYS A 63 15.09 11.25 -22.15
CA LYS A 63 14.49 11.14 -20.82
C LYS A 63 13.14 11.86 -20.83
N ARG A 64 12.09 11.22 -20.33
CA ARG A 64 10.75 11.82 -20.20
C ARG A 64 10.45 12.05 -18.72
N PHE A 65 9.93 13.23 -18.43
CA PHE A 65 9.30 13.59 -17.17
C PHE A 65 7.90 14.09 -17.52
N ALA A 66 6.87 13.59 -16.85
CA ALA A 66 5.51 14.04 -17.10
C ALA A 66 4.76 14.22 -15.78
N VAL A 67 3.95 15.27 -15.71
CA VAL A 67 3.04 15.54 -14.59
C VAL A 67 1.63 15.53 -15.15
N THR A 68 0.81 14.62 -14.66
CA THR A 68 -0.56 14.40 -15.16
C THR A 68 -1.56 14.43 -14.00
N PRO A 69 -2.75 15.03 -14.19
CA PRO A 69 -3.80 14.96 -13.18
C PRO A 69 -4.36 13.53 -13.10
N ASP A 70 -4.56 13.05 -11.88
CA ASP A 70 -5.26 11.80 -11.54
C ASP A 70 -6.31 12.15 -10.44
N PRO A 71 -7.43 11.42 -10.26
CA PRO A 71 -8.46 11.82 -9.29
C PRO A 71 -7.92 12.06 -7.87
N GLY A 72 -7.86 13.33 -7.48
CA GLY A 72 -7.41 13.76 -6.15
C GLY A 72 -5.89 13.89 -5.98
N VAL A 73 -5.06 13.60 -6.99
CA VAL A 73 -3.59 13.68 -6.91
C VAL A 73 -2.96 14.16 -8.23
N LEU A 74 -1.67 14.48 -8.20
CA LEU A 74 -0.85 14.65 -9.40
C LEU A 74 0.07 13.44 -9.54
N GLU A 75 -0.03 12.74 -10.66
CA GLU A 75 0.89 11.67 -11.01
C GLU A 75 2.15 12.27 -11.63
N VAL A 76 3.32 11.90 -11.07
CA VAL A 76 4.62 12.33 -11.56
C VAL A 76 5.37 11.13 -12.12
N ASN A 77 5.46 11.05 -13.44
CA ASN A 77 6.23 10.03 -14.15
C ASN A 77 7.70 10.45 -14.23
N LEU A 78 8.55 9.70 -13.53
CA LEU A 78 9.97 9.96 -13.43
C LEU A 78 10.76 9.31 -14.58
N PRO A 79 11.83 9.95 -15.09
CA PRO A 79 12.73 9.31 -16.03
C PRO A 79 13.46 8.11 -15.39
N PRO A 80 13.94 7.15 -16.20
CA PRO A 80 14.73 6.03 -15.68
C PRO A 80 15.99 6.50 -14.95
N ALA A 81 16.29 5.86 -13.81
CA ALA A 81 17.49 6.07 -13.03
C ALA A 81 18.40 4.84 -13.07
N ALA A 82 19.67 5.04 -13.41
CA ALA A 82 20.64 3.95 -13.54
C ALA A 82 21.21 3.48 -12.19
N SER A 83 21.07 4.26 -11.12
CA SER A 83 21.58 3.95 -9.77
C SER A 83 20.59 4.33 -8.66
N CYS A 84 20.71 3.73 -7.47
CA CYS A 84 19.94 4.15 -6.30
C CYS A 84 20.20 5.61 -5.92
N ARG A 85 21.43 6.11 -6.16
CA ARG A 85 21.82 7.50 -5.91
C ARG A 85 21.02 8.45 -6.82
N GLU A 86 21.03 8.20 -8.13
CA GLU A 86 20.28 9.00 -9.11
C GLU A 86 18.77 8.97 -8.81
N ALA A 87 18.21 7.80 -8.47
CA ALA A 87 16.80 7.70 -8.09
C ALA A 87 16.48 8.52 -6.83
N THR A 88 17.34 8.45 -5.82
CA THR A 88 17.16 9.20 -4.56
C THR A 88 17.25 10.72 -4.79
N GLU A 89 18.23 11.18 -5.56
CA GLU A 89 18.38 12.58 -5.93
C GLU A 89 17.15 13.09 -6.69
N LEU A 90 16.64 12.30 -7.65
CA LEU A 90 15.44 12.62 -8.40
C LEU A 90 14.19 12.72 -7.52
N HIS A 91 14.02 11.79 -6.56
CA HIS A 91 12.93 11.87 -5.59
C HIS A 91 13.02 13.15 -4.74
N HIS A 92 14.21 13.50 -4.27
CA HIS A 92 14.40 14.74 -3.51
C HIS A 92 14.01 15.99 -4.32
N VAL A 93 14.49 16.09 -5.57
CA VAL A 93 14.14 17.22 -6.44
C VAL A 93 12.64 17.34 -6.66
N VAL A 94 11.94 16.22 -6.87
CA VAL A 94 10.47 16.24 -7.05
C VAL A 94 9.74 16.62 -5.77
N PHE A 95 10.15 16.11 -4.62
CA PHE A 95 9.53 16.48 -3.35
C PHE A 95 9.76 17.96 -3.02
N ASP A 96 10.96 18.49 -3.27
CA ASP A 96 11.28 19.91 -3.04
C ASP A 96 10.46 20.80 -3.99
N ALA A 97 10.33 20.43 -5.27
CA ALA A 97 9.51 21.14 -6.23
C ALA A 97 8.01 21.09 -5.87
N ALA A 98 7.51 19.94 -5.42
CA ALA A 98 6.13 19.78 -4.98
C ALA A 98 5.85 20.68 -3.77
N LEU A 99 6.74 20.69 -2.78
CA LEU A 99 6.61 21.54 -1.60
C LEU A 99 6.63 23.03 -1.97
N ALA A 100 7.52 23.46 -2.87
CA ALA A 100 7.57 24.82 -3.37
C ALA A 100 6.27 25.25 -4.10
N ALA A 101 5.55 24.28 -4.69
CA ALA A 101 4.24 24.48 -5.30
C ALA A 101 3.06 24.36 -4.32
N GLY A 102 3.31 24.14 -3.02
CA GLY A 102 2.27 23.96 -2.00
C GLY A 102 1.64 22.57 -1.99
N LEU A 103 2.28 21.58 -2.62
CA LEU A 103 1.82 20.19 -2.68
C LEU A 103 2.54 19.32 -1.65
N THR A 104 1.87 18.27 -1.19
CA THR A 104 2.44 17.28 -0.26
C THR A 104 1.97 15.87 -0.61
N ALA A 105 2.78 14.88 -0.25
CA ALA A 105 2.46 13.46 -0.38
C ALA A 105 1.73 12.88 0.84
N GLU A 106 1.36 13.71 1.81
CA GLU A 106 0.69 13.33 3.06
C GLU A 106 -0.77 13.79 3.07
N ARG A 107 -1.69 12.93 3.50
CA ARG A 107 -3.07 13.29 3.84
C ARG A 107 -3.46 12.75 5.22
N TYR A 108 -4.52 13.28 5.79
CA TYR A 108 -5.04 12.83 7.06
C TYR A 108 -6.49 12.37 6.94
N LEU A 109 -6.83 11.29 7.63
CA LEU A 109 -8.21 10.86 7.83
C LEU A 109 -8.88 11.73 8.91
N LEU A 110 -10.22 11.65 9.00
CA LEU A 110 -11.02 12.40 10.00
C LEU A 110 -10.55 12.15 11.43
N ASP A 111 -10.09 10.94 11.73
CA ASP A 111 -9.61 10.53 13.05
C ASP A 111 -8.15 10.90 13.34
N GLY A 112 -7.51 11.62 12.41
CA GLY A 112 -6.12 12.05 12.51
C GLY A 112 -5.10 11.01 12.07
N ARG A 113 -5.46 9.81 11.61
CA ARG A 113 -4.49 8.89 11.00
C ARG A 113 -3.88 9.50 9.73
N ALA A 114 -2.57 9.35 9.58
CA ALA A 114 -1.86 9.76 8.37
C ALA A 114 -1.95 8.66 7.30
N ALA A 115 -2.13 9.07 6.06
CA ALA A 115 -2.12 8.21 4.88
C ALA A 115 -1.26 8.85 3.79
N GLY A 116 -0.85 8.06 2.79
CA GLY A 116 -0.25 8.62 1.58
C GLY A 116 -1.27 9.46 0.81
N SER A 117 -0.82 10.23 -0.18
CA SER A 117 -1.68 11.15 -0.97
C SER A 117 -2.95 10.51 -1.55
N GLY A 118 -2.97 9.18 -1.69
CA GLY A 118 -4.05 8.41 -2.31
C GLY A 118 -3.65 7.83 -3.67
N GLY A 119 -2.54 8.30 -4.25
CA GLY A 119 -1.90 7.71 -5.41
C GLY A 119 -0.90 6.60 -5.04
N GLY A 120 -0.67 5.68 -5.98
CA GLY A 120 0.37 4.67 -5.86
C GLY A 120 1.77 5.25 -6.06
N ASN A 121 2.78 4.60 -5.47
CA ASN A 121 4.20 4.79 -5.77
C ASN A 121 4.72 3.58 -6.54
N HIS A 122 4.28 3.45 -7.79
CA HIS A 122 4.62 2.29 -8.60
C HIS A 122 6.12 2.26 -8.91
N ILE A 123 6.80 1.17 -8.52
CA ILE A 123 8.23 0.99 -8.78
C ILE A 123 8.39 0.12 -10.02
N THR A 124 8.86 0.73 -11.10
CA THR A 124 9.07 0.04 -12.37
C THR A 124 10.55 -0.32 -12.54
N ILE A 125 10.83 -1.59 -12.86
CA ILE A 125 12.18 -2.09 -13.10
C ILE A 125 12.26 -2.68 -14.51
N GLY A 126 13.37 -2.43 -15.19
CA GLY A 126 13.66 -3.03 -16.50
C GLY A 126 15.05 -2.65 -17.00
N GLY A 127 15.28 -2.87 -18.28
CA GLY A 127 16.51 -2.50 -18.97
C GLY A 127 16.40 -1.16 -19.71
N PRO A 128 17.51 -0.61 -20.23
CA PRO A 128 17.50 0.62 -21.05
C PRO A 128 16.71 0.44 -22.35
N ARG A 129 16.52 -0.81 -22.80
CA ARG A 129 15.70 -1.22 -23.94
C ARG A 129 15.06 -2.57 -23.62
N PRO A 130 13.94 -2.94 -24.27
CA PRO A 130 13.26 -4.22 -24.02
C PRO A 130 14.20 -5.43 -24.16
N GLU A 131 15.07 -5.45 -25.18
CA GLU A 131 15.98 -6.56 -25.44
C GLU A 131 17.08 -6.72 -24.37
N ALA A 132 17.33 -5.66 -23.61
CA ALA A 132 18.27 -5.64 -22.49
C ALA A 132 17.56 -5.81 -21.12
N SER A 133 16.25 -6.02 -21.12
CA SER A 133 15.49 -6.21 -19.88
C SER A 133 15.93 -7.48 -19.14
N PRO A 134 16.24 -7.40 -17.84
CA PRO A 134 16.60 -8.59 -17.06
C PRO A 134 15.47 -9.61 -17.04
N TRP A 135 14.22 -9.17 -17.12
CA TRP A 135 13.02 -10.02 -17.13
C TRP A 135 12.91 -10.87 -18.40
N LEU A 136 13.27 -10.30 -19.55
CA LEU A 136 13.19 -10.98 -20.85
C LEU A 136 14.45 -11.81 -21.13
N VAL A 137 15.63 -11.33 -20.70
CA VAL A 137 16.90 -12.05 -20.89
C VAL A 137 17.02 -13.25 -19.94
N ARG A 138 16.51 -13.13 -18.72
CA ARG A 138 16.55 -14.15 -17.65
C ARG A 138 15.15 -14.35 -17.02
N PRO A 139 14.18 -14.97 -17.71
CA PRO A 139 12.81 -15.16 -17.21
C PRO A 139 12.71 -15.95 -15.88
N ALA A 140 13.72 -16.75 -15.53
CA ALA A 140 13.82 -17.38 -14.21
C ALA A 140 13.85 -16.35 -13.05
N LEU A 141 14.32 -15.13 -13.30
CA LEU A 141 14.29 -14.03 -12.33
C LEU A 141 12.86 -13.58 -12.03
N LEU A 142 12.00 -13.51 -13.05
CA LEU A 142 10.59 -13.18 -12.86
C LEU A 142 9.87 -14.27 -12.05
N ALA A 143 10.18 -15.54 -12.33
CA ALA A 143 9.68 -16.66 -11.53
C ALA A 143 10.13 -16.57 -10.06
N SER A 144 11.40 -16.19 -9.82
CA SER A 144 11.94 -15.99 -8.47
C SER A 144 11.23 -14.84 -7.75
N LEU A 145 11.02 -13.69 -8.44
CA LEU A 145 10.31 -12.54 -7.88
C LEU A 145 8.89 -12.90 -7.47
N VAL A 146 8.12 -13.51 -8.38
CA VAL A 146 6.73 -13.91 -8.13
C VAL A 146 6.65 -14.87 -6.94
N THR A 147 7.53 -15.88 -6.91
CA THR A 147 7.59 -16.85 -5.80
C THR A 147 7.94 -16.17 -4.48
N PHE A 148 8.94 -15.29 -4.47
CA PHE A 148 9.40 -14.60 -3.27
C PHE A 148 8.33 -13.66 -2.69
N VAL A 149 7.68 -12.85 -3.53
CA VAL A 149 6.57 -11.98 -3.11
C VAL A 149 5.37 -12.80 -2.62
N GLN A 150 5.08 -13.95 -3.26
CA GLN A 150 4.03 -14.85 -2.80
C GLN A 150 4.35 -15.43 -1.41
N HIS A 151 5.61 -15.74 -1.13
CA HIS A 151 6.05 -16.25 0.18
C HIS A 151 6.05 -15.20 1.29
N HIS A 152 6.17 -13.91 0.95
CA HIS A 152 6.33 -12.84 1.93
C HIS A 152 5.19 -11.80 1.82
N PRO A 153 4.03 -12.06 2.46
CA PRO A 153 2.90 -11.13 2.49
C PRO A 153 3.24 -9.71 2.96
N SER A 154 4.29 -9.54 3.77
CA SER A 154 4.78 -8.23 4.19
C SER A 154 5.15 -7.32 3.02
N LEU A 155 5.65 -7.86 1.90
CA LEU A 155 5.98 -7.08 0.71
C LEU A 155 4.74 -6.47 0.04
N SER A 156 3.58 -7.09 0.22
CA SER A 156 2.31 -6.56 -0.30
C SER A 156 1.62 -5.64 0.70
N TYR A 157 1.70 -5.92 2.00
CA TYR A 157 0.91 -5.21 3.02
C TYR A 157 1.64 -4.04 3.67
N LEU A 158 2.94 -4.15 3.95
CA LEU A 158 3.70 -3.13 4.69
C LEU A 158 3.75 -1.78 3.94
N PHE A 159 3.79 -1.85 2.61
CA PHE A 159 3.89 -0.68 1.73
C PHE A 159 2.56 -0.27 1.10
N SER A 160 1.49 -1.04 1.32
CA SER A 160 0.17 -0.75 0.74
C SER A 160 -0.49 0.49 1.36
N GLY A 161 -1.55 0.96 0.70
CA GLY A 161 -2.48 1.90 1.31
C GLY A 161 -3.43 1.22 2.29
N LEU A 162 -4.44 1.95 2.77
CA LEU A 162 -5.44 1.41 3.70
C LEU A 162 -6.37 0.36 3.08
N PHE A 163 -6.46 0.33 1.75
CA PHE A 163 -7.37 -0.54 1.01
C PHE A 163 -6.63 -1.77 0.51
N VAL A 164 -6.76 -2.88 1.25
CA VAL A 164 -6.16 -4.19 0.90
C VAL A 164 -7.24 -5.24 0.62
N GLY A 165 -6.85 -6.32 -0.04
CA GLY A 165 -7.71 -7.46 -0.36
C GLY A 165 -7.99 -7.60 -1.86
N PRO A 166 -8.83 -8.57 -2.26
CA PRO A 166 -8.95 -9.05 -3.65
C PRO A 166 -9.48 -8.01 -4.64
N THR A 167 -10.11 -6.94 -4.14
CA THR A 167 -10.67 -5.86 -4.97
C THR A 167 -9.89 -4.56 -4.85
N SER A 168 -8.72 -4.61 -4.18
CA SER A 168 -7.82 -3.47 -4.02
C SER A 168 -7.22 -2.97 -5.34
N GLN A 169 -6.42 -1.91 -5.28
CA GLN A 169 -5.73 -1.37 -6.46
C GLN A 169 -4.63 -2.29 -7.00
N ALA A 170 -4.12 -3.18 -6.14
CA ALA A 170 -2.98 -4.05 -6.40
C ALA A 170 -3.10 -5.34 -5.56
N PRO A 171 -4.12 -6.19 -5.82
CA PRO A 171 -4.33 -7.40 -5.03
C PRO A 171 -3.23 -8.41 -5.32
N ARG A 172 -3.01 -9.29 -4.34
CA ARG A 172 -2.09 -10.41 -4.50
C ARG A 172 -2.68 -11.47 -5.41
N VAL A 173 -1.80 -12.24 -6.05
CA VAL A 173 -2.20 -13.38 -6.91
C VAL A 173 -3.06 -14.41 -6.17
N ASP A 174 -2.89 -14.55 -4.85
CA ASP A 174 -3.53 -15.54 -4.00
C ASP A 174 -4.66 -15.01 -3.11
N GLU A 175 -5.18 -13.81 -3.37
CA GLU A 175 -6.27 -13.22 -2.58
C GLU A 175 -7.69 -13.48 -3.12
N ALA A 176 -7.84 -13.74 -4.43
CA ALA A 176 -9.16 -13.83 -5.07
C ALA A 176 -9.47 -15.22 -5.63
N ARG A 177 -8.54 -15.78 -6.40
CA ARG A 177 -8.75 -17.02 -7.15
C ARG A 177 -8.03 -18.18 -6.48
N HIS A 178 -8.81 -19.11 -5.93
CA HIS A 178 -8.30 -20.27 -5.19
C HIS A 178 -7.44 -21.23 -6.06
N ASP A 179 -7.67 -21.25 -7.37
CA ASP A 179 -6.94 -22.06 -8.35
C ASP A 179 -5.69 -21.38 -8.92
N ALA A 180 -5.52 -20.07 -8.72
CA ALA A 180 -4.45 -19.30 -9.36
C ALA A 180 -3.05 -19.82 -9.01
N LEU A 181 -2.81 -20.25 -7.77
CA LEU A 181 -1.52 -20.80 -7.36
C LEU A 181 -1.21 -22.14 -8.02
N TYR A 182 -2.22 -22.98 -8.26
CA TYR A 182 -2.04 -24.25 -8.96
C TYR A 182 -1.63 -24.01 -10.43
N GLU A 183 -2.33 -23.10 -11.12
CA GLU A 183 -1.98 -22.74 -12.50
C GLU A 183 -0.60 -22.05 -12.58
N LEU A 184 -0.26 -21.24 -11.58
CA LEU A 184 1.05 -20.60 -11.49
C LEU A 184 2.18 -21.63 -11.30
N GLU A 185 1.95 -22.72 -10.58
CA GLU A 185 2.91 -23.83 -10.45
C GLU A 185 3.20 -24.53 -11.79
N LEU A 186 2.28 -24.48 -12.76
CA LEU A 186 2.52 -24.95 -14.12
C LEU A 186 3.35 -23.95 -14.95
N ALA A 187 3.12 -22.65 -14.74
CA ALA A 187 3.79 -21.57 -15.47
C ALA A 187 5.25 -21.34 -15.04
N LEU A 188 5.53 -21.38 -13.73
CA LEU A 188 6.86 -21.03 -13.17
C LEU A 188 8.01 -21.92 -13.69
N PRO A 189 7.89 -23.27 -13.76
CA PRO A 189 8.92 -24.11 -14.35
C PRO A 189 9.20 -23.77 -15.83
N ARG A 190 8.16 -23.39 -16.57
CA ARG A 190 8.31 -23.02 -17.98
C ARG A 190 9.11 -21.74 -18.14
N LEU A 191 8.95 -20.76 -17.26
CA LEU A 191 9.78 -19.55 -17.21
C LEU A 191 11.25 -19.86 -16.93
N ARG A 192 11.52 -20.80 -16.01
CA ARG A 192 12.89 -21.24 -15.69
C ARG A 192 13.58 -21.92 -16.87
N ALA A 193 12.81 -22.61 -17.71
CA ALA A 193 13.28 -23.22 -18.96
C ALA A 193 13.57 -22.22 -20.10
N LYS A 194 13.54 -20.90 -19.83
CA LYS A 194 13.84 -19.82 -20.76
C LYS A 194 13.05 -19.93 -22.08
N PRO A 195 11.72 -19.73 -22.02
CA PRO A 195 10.88 -19.85 -23.20
C PRO A 195 11.12 -18.64 -24.14
N PRO A 196 10.63 -18.69 -25.39
CA PRO A 196 10.63 -17.53 -26.28
C PRO A 196 9.99 -16.30 -25.63
N VAL A 197 10.48 -15.10 -25.96
CA VAL A 197 10.10 -13.84 -25.29
C VAL A 197 8.58 -13.63 -25.20
N TRP A 198 7.85 -13.95 -26.27
CA TRP A 198 6.39 -13.81 -26.29
C TRP A 198 5.66 -14.74 -25.31
N GLN A 199 6.26 -15.91 -24.99
CA GLN A 199 5.68 -16.85 -24.02
C GLN A 199 5.88 -16.38 -22.57
N ILE A 200 6.94 -15.61 -22.28
CA ILE A 200 7.22 -15.12 -20.92
C ILE A 200 6.00 -14.38 -20.36
N ASP A 201 5.46 -13.48 -21.17
CA ASP A 201 4.27 -12.69 -20.83
C ASP A 201 3.00 -13.55 -20.87
N ALA A 202 2.78 -14.32 -21.94
CA ALA A 202 1.57 -15.14 -22.11
C ALA A 202 1.36 -16.18 -20.99
N LEU A 203 2.44 -16.71 -20.41
CA LEU A 203 2.39 -17.65 -19.28
C LEU A 203 1.85 -17.02 -17.99
N LEU A 204 1.97 -15.69 -17.83
CA LEU A 204 1.63 -14.98 -16.60
C LEU A 204 0.45 -14.02 -16.76
N ARG A 205 0.15 -13.55 -17.98
CA ARG A 205 -0.82 -12.47 -18.26
C ARG A 205 -2.22 -12.73 -17.70
N HIS A 206 -2.64 -13.98 -17.58
CA HIS A 206 -3.96 -14.34 -17.05
C HIS A 206 -3.93 -14.78 -15.58
N LEU A 207 -2.73 -14.87 -14.99
CA LEU A 207 -2.50 -15.25 -13.60
C LEU A 207 -2.19 -14.03 -12.74
N LEU A 208 -1.40 -13.09 -13.26
CA LEU A 208 -1.06 -11.82 -12.61
C LEU A 208 -2.07 -10.73 -13.01
N VAL A 209 -3.30 -10.89 -12.54
CA VAL A 209 -4.44 -10.00 -12.82
C VAL A 209 -5.27 -9.75 -11.57
N ASP A 210 -6.01 -8.65 -11.55
CA ASP A 210 -7.08 -8.46 -10.57
C ASP A 210 -8.32 -9.34 -10.87
N VAL A 211 -9.34 -9.24 -10.03
CA VAL A 211 -10.63 -9.95 -10.22
C VAL A 211 -11.36 -9.61 -11.52
N ALA A 212 -11.03 -8.48 -12.16
CA ALA A 212 -11.61 -8.05 -13.43
C ALA A 212 -10.74 -8.48 -14.64
N GLY A 213 -9.62 -9.17 -14.42
CA GLY A 213 -8.70 -9.62 -15.47
C GLY A 213 -7.69 -8.56 -15.92
N SER A 214 -7.49 -7.48 -15.15
CA SER A 214 -6.55 -6.41 -15.48
C SER A 214 -5.15 -6.72 -14.96
N THR A 215 -4.18 -6.83 -15.87
CA THR A 215 -2.74 -6.91 -15.57
C THR A 215 -2.22 -5.60 -14.96
N HIS A 216 -2.80 -4.47 -15.37
CA HIS A 216 -2.45 -3.16 -14.83
C HIS A 216 -2.79 -3.06 -13.35
N ARG A 217 -3.76 -3.81 -12.84
CA ARG A 217 -4.18 -3.74 -11.44
C ARG A 217 -3.58 -4.84 -10.56
N ALA A 218 -2.65 -5.67 -11.05
CA ALA A 218 -2.00 -6.69 -10.23
C ALA A 218 -0.86 -6.12 -9.37
N GLU A 219 -0.55 -6.74 -8.23
CA GLU A 219 0.59 -6.32 -7.39
C GLU A 219 1.95 -6.34 -8.11
N ILE A 220 2.13 -7.36 -8.97
CA ILE A 220 3.24 -7.50 -9.91
C ILE A 220 2.61 -7.34 -11.29
N SER A 221 2.64 -6.12 -11.80
CA SER A 221 2.08 -5.82 -13.11
C SER A 221 3.07 -6.12 -14.22
N ILE A 222 2.61 -6.89 -15.19
CA ILE A 222 3.33 -7.22 -16.43
C ILE A 222 2.73 -6.50 -17.65
N ASP A 223 1.88 -5.49 -17.42
CA ASP A 223 1.22 -4.73 -18.49
C ASP A 223 2.21 -4.12 -19.49
N LYS A 224 3.40 -3.75 -19.00
CA LYS A 224 4.50 -3.16 -19.77
C LYS A 224 5.62 -4.17 -20.10
N LEU A 225 5.41 -5.48 -19.88
CA LEU A 225 6.44 -6.50 -20.07
C LEU A 225 6.62 -6.85 -21.55
N PHE A 226 5.74 -7.66 -22.13
CA PHE A 226 5.80 -8.04 -23.54
C PHE A 226 4.43 -8.43 -24.11
N ASP A 227 3.48 -7.50 -24.10
CA ASP A 227 2.17 -7.73 -24.70
C ASP A 227 2.26 -7.87 -26.23
N PRO A 228 1.91 -9.01 -26.83
CA PRO A 228 1.92 -9.15 -28.28
C PRO A 228 0.81 -8.35 -28.97
N SER A 229 -0.25 -7.93 -28.27
CA SER A 229 -1.41 -7.23 -28.85
C SER A 229 -1.17 -5.75 -29.10
N THR A 230 -0.23 -5.12 -28.39
CA THR A 230 0.03 -3.68 -28.47
C THR A 230 1.52 -3.36 -28.52
N PRO A 231 1.97 -2.46 -29.41
CA PRO A 231 3.35 -1.97 -29.39
C PRO A 231 3.76 -1.32 -28.05
N TYR A 232 2.81 -0.69 -27.35
CA TYR A 232 3.08 -0.04 -26.06
C TYR A 232 3.37 -1.05 -24.94
N GLY A 233 2.83 -2.26 -25.00
CA GLY A 233 3.02 -3.29 -23.96
C GLY A 233 4.36 -4.03 -24.05
N ARG A 234 5.24 -3.68 -24.99
CA ARG A 234 6.52 -4.36 -25.25
C ARG A 234 7.73 -3.57 -24.75
N GLN A 235 7.66 -3.05 -23.53
CA GLN A 235 8.73 -2.22 -22.95
C GLN A 235 9.76 -3.05 -22.17
N GLY A 236 9.49 -4.32 -21.88
CA GLY A 236 10.35 -5.16 -21.05
C GLY A 236 10.37 -4.72 -19.60
N LEU A 237 9.29 -4.14 -19.10
CA LEU A 237 9.19 -3.60 -17.74
C LEU A 237 8.28 -4.45 -16.87
N VAL A 238 8.65 -4.59 -15.59
CA VAL A 238 7.78 -5.12 -14.54
C VAL A 238 7.55 -4.01 -13.53
N GLU A 239 6.30 -3.79 -13.16
CA GLU A 239 5.89 -2.72 -12.25
C GLU A 239 5.34 -3.31 -10.95
N LEU A 240 5.93 -2.93 -9.83
CA LEU A 240 5.43 -3.28 -8.50
C LEU A 240 4.47 -2.21 -8.03
N ARG A 241 3.22 -2.61 -7.77
CA ARG A 241 2.10 -1.69 -7.55
C ARG A 241 1.55 -1.66 -6.14
N ALA A 242 1.90 -2.64 -5.30
CA ALA A 242 1.48 -2.70 -3.89
C ALA A 242 2.20 -1.67 -2.98
N PHE A 243 2.56 -0.50 -3.53
CA PHE A 243 3.29 0.57 -2.87
C PHE A 243 2.44 1.84 -2.92
N GLU A 244 2.05 2.37 -1.77
CA GLU A 244 1.48 3.71 -1.63
C GLU A 244 2.59 4.75 -1.57
N MET A 245 2.34 5.97 -2.06
CA MET A 245 3.26 7.10 -1.91
C MET A 245 3.46 7.48 -0.44
N PRO A 246 4.67 7.30 0.15
CA PRO A 246 4.93 7.69 1.52
C PRO A 246 5.13 9.22 1.64
N PRO A 247 4.94 9.78 2.85
CA PRO A 247 4.95 11.23 3.06
C PRO A 247 6.35 11.87 3.03
N HIS A 248 7.41 11.10 2.78
CA HIS A 248 8.80 11.57 2.91
C HIS A 248 9.72 10.95 1.84
N PRO A 249 10.61 11.75 1.19
CA PRO A 249 11.45 11.26 0.08
C PRO A 249 12.41 10.14 0.49
N ARG A 250 12.91 10.15 1.74
CA ARG A 250 13.73 9.03 2.27
C ARG A 250 12.98 7.69 2.34
N MET A 251 11.67 7.72 2.57
CA MET A 251 10.85 6.50 2.55
C MET A 251 10.67 6.00 1.11
N VAL A 252 10.45 6.90 0.14
CA VAL A 252 10.43 6.56 -1.30
C VAL A 252 11.76 5.91 -1.71
N ALA A 253 12.88 6.50 -1.29
CA ALA A 253 14.21 5.95 -1.53
C ALA A 253 14.39 4.57 -0.90
N ALA A 254 13.91 4.35 0.33
CA ALA A 254 13.95 3.04 0.99
C ALA A 254 13.18 1.96 0.21
N GLN A 255 11.98 2.28 -0.30
CA GLN A 255 11.21 1.35 -1.17
C GLN A 255 11.98 1.04 -2.46
N ALA A 256 12.50 2.05 -3.15
CA ALA A 256 13.26 1.87 -4.40
C ALA A 256 14.54 1.05 -4.20
N ILE A 257 15.27 1.30 -3.11
CA ILE A 257 16.47 0.54 -2.74
C ILE A 257 16.10 -0.91 -2.41
N LEU A 258 15.04 -1.14 -1.61
CA LEU A 258 14.56 -2.48 -1.28
C LEU A 258 14.26 -3.30 -2.55
N VAL A 259 13.45 -2.75 -3.45
CA VAL A 259 13.08 -3.43 -4.69
C VAL A 259 14.31 -3.74 -5.53
N ARG A 260 15.20 -2.77 -5.72
CA ARG A 260 16.41 -2.99 -6.52
C ARG A 260 17.34 -4.03 -5.90
N THR A 261 17.50 -4.02 -4.58
CA THR A 261 18.28 -5.02 -3.84
C THR A 261 17.64 -6.41 -3.94
N LEU A 262 16.32 -6.51 -3.86
CA LEU A 262 15.59 -7.76 -4.04
C LEU A 262 15.84 -8.35 -5.44
N VAL A 263 15.68 -7.53 -6.49
CA VAL A 263 15.95 -7.98 -7.86
C VAL A 263 17.41 -8.40 -8.04
N ALA A 264 18.36 -7.67 -7.45
CA ALA A 264 19.77 -8.04 -7.51
C ALA A 264 20.07 -9.36 -6.79
N ALA A 265 19.53 -9.55 -5.58
CA ALA A 265 19.69 -10.77 -4.78
C ALA A 265 19.12 -12.00 -5.51
N LEU A 266 17.89 -11.91 -6.00
CA LEU A 266 17.23 -12.98 -6.76
C LEU A 266 17.92 -13.27 -8.11
N ALA A 267 18.58 -12.27 -8.70
CA ALA A 267 19.36 -12.45 -9.93
C ALA A 267 20.72 -13.12 -9.68
N ALA A 268 21.27 -12.96 -8.48
CA ALA A 268 22.50 -13.62 -8.05
C ALA A 268 22.22 -15.06 -7.58
N GLN A 269 21.12 -15.27 -6.86
CA GLN A 269 20.70 -16.57 -6.35
C GLN A 269 19.20 -16.78 -6.65
N PRO A 270 18.86 -17.63 -7.63
CA PRO A 270 17.46 -17.95 -7.94
C PRO A 270 16.69 -18.46 -6.71
N TYR A 271 15.44 -18.02 -6.58
CA TYR A 271 14.54 -18.44 -5.50
C TYR A 271 13.55 -19.47 -6.02
N GLU A 272 13.84 -20.75 -5.76
CA GLU A 272 13.11 -21.88 -6.31
C GLU A 272 12.52 -22.74 -5.19
N HIS A 273 11.28 -22.41 -4.81
CA HIS A 273 10.55 -23.11 -3.77
C HIS A 273 9.09 -23.36 -4.19
N PRO A 274 8.41 -24.38 -3.62
CA PRO A 274 6.97 -24.56 -3.79
C PRO A 274 6.17 -23.39 -3.22
N LEU A 275 5.10 -22.98 -3.89
CA LEU A 275 4.23 -21.89 -3.43
C LEU A 275 3.50 -22.26 -2.14
N VAL A 276 3.29 -21.27 -1.28
CA VAL A 276 2.66 -21.48 0.04
C VAL A 276 1.15 -21.25 -0.05
N ARG A 277 0.34 -22.22 0.38
CA ARG A 277 -1.12 -22.04 0.50
C ARG A 277 -1.46 -21.27 1.78
N TRP A 278 -1.38 -19.95 1.73
CA TRP A 278 -1.67 -19.10 2.90
C TRP A 278 -3.15 -19.17 3.31
N GLY A 279 -4.06 -19.05 2.34
CA GLY A 279 -5.50 -19.01 2.59
C GLY A 279 -5.87 -17.82 3.47
N THR A 280 -6.79 -18.03 4.40
CA THR A 280 -7.29 -16.99 5.32
C THR A 280 -6.21 -16.41 6.24
N ARG A 281 -5.06 -17.09 6.40
CA ARG A 281 -3.91 -16.59 7.16
C ARG A 281 -3.35 -15.28 6.60
N LEU A 282 -3.52 -15.00 5.30
CA LEU A 282 -3.17 -13.71 4.70
C LEU A 282 -3.82 -12.56 5.48
N HIS A 283 -5.14 -12.64 5.65
CA HIS A 283 -5.92 -11.58 6.27
C HIS A 283 -6.03 -11.70 7.79
N ASP A 284 -5.92 -12.90 8.36
CA ASP A 284 -5.99 -13.08 9.81
C ASP A 284 -4.66 -12.79 10.52
N ARG A 285 -3.54 -13.30 9.98
CA ARG A 285 -2.21 -13.19 10.61
C ARG A 285 -1.40 -12.04 10.07
N PHE A 286 -1.21 -11.94 8.76
CA PHE A 286 -0.24 -11.00 8.15
C PHE A 286 -0.73 -9.55 8.06
N LEU A 287 -1.99 -9.28 8.43
CA LEU A 287 -2.50 -7.92 8.60
C LEU A 287 -2.31 -7.37 10.02
N LEU A 288 -1.81 -8.20 10.94
CA LEU A 288 -1.38 -7.79 12.27
C LEU A 288 0.09 -7.29 12.21
N PRO A 289 0.39 -6.06 12.69
CA PRO A 289 1.69 -5.42 12.54
C PRO A 289 2.88 -6.23 13.06
N TYR A 290 2.74 -6.98 14.15
CA TYR A 290 3.83 -7.82 14.67
C TYR A 290 4.21 -8.91 13.66
N TRP A 291 3.24 -9.68 13.19
CA TRP A 291 3.47 -10.79 12.26
C TRP A 291 3.91 -10.31 10.88
N MET A 292 3.33 -9.19 10.41
CA MET A 292 3.78 -8.52 9.19
C MET A 292 5.24 -8.09 9.29
N TRP A 293 5.64 -7.55 10.45
CA TRP A 293 7.01 -7.13 10.67
C TRP A 293 8.00 -8.30 10.79
N GLN A 294 7.62 -9.39 11.48
CA GLN A 294 8.44 -10.61 11.51
C GLN A 294 8.69 -11.19 10.11
N ASP A 295 7.65 -11.25 9.27
CA ASP A 295 7.81 -11.66 7.88
C ASP A 295 8.75 -10.74 7.10
N PHE A 296 8.67 -9.42 7.34
CA PHE A 296 9.59 -8.47 6.72
C PHE A 296 11.03 -8.62 7.21
N GLU A 297 11.24 -8.94 8.49
CA GLU A 297 12.58 -9.25 9.01
C GLU A 297 13.19 -10.48 8.32
N HIS A 298 12.38 -11.48 7.95
CA HIS A 298 12.85 -12.59 7.12
C HIS A 298 13.27 -12.15 5.71
N VAL A 299 12.55 -11.20 5.10
CA VAL A 299 12.97 -10.58 3.84
C VAL A 299 14.34 -9.90 3.99
N LEU A 300 14.51 -9.08 5.04
CA LEU A 300 15.78 -8.39 5.29
C LEU A 300 16.93 -9.36 5.56
N ALA A 301 16.67 -10.44 6.32
CA ALA A 301 17.64 -11.48 6.59
C ALA A 301 18.06 -12.22 5.31
N HIS A 302 17.11 -12.50 4.41
CA HIS A 302 17.41 -13.08 3.10
C HIS A 302 18.34 -12.17 2.28
N LEU A 303 18.05 -10.88 2.19
CA LEU A 303 18.90 -9.91 1.46
C LEU A 303 20.30 -9.78 2.09
N ALA A 304 20.39 -9.79 3.42
CA ALA A 304 21.65 -9.77 4.14
C ALA A 304 22.49 -11.02 3.84
N ALA A 305 21.86 -12.21 3.78
CA ALA A 305 22.53 -13.45 3.41
C ALA A 305 23.04 -13.44 1.96
N SER A 306 22.37 -12.71 1.06
CA SER A 306 22.83 -12.47 -0.32
C SER A 306 23.92 -11.39 -0.44
N GLY A 307 24.41 -10.84 0.68
CA GLY A 307 25.52 -9.89 0.71
C GLY A 307 25.12 -8.41 0.69
N VAL A 308 23.82 -8.09 0.79
CA VAL A 308 23.34 -6.70 0.85
C VAL A 308 22.41 -6.52 2.05
N ALA A 309 22.99 -6.16 3.19
CA ALA A 309 22.22 -5.84 4.39
C ALA A 309 21.54 -4.47 4.25
N LEU A 310 20.23 -4.43 4.49
CA LEU A 310 19.46 -3.19 4.60
C LEU A 310 19.09 -2.94 6.06
N PRO A 311 19.21 -1.70 6.57
CA PRO A 311 18.92 -1.41 7.96
C PRO A 311 17.42 -1.50 8.22
N ALA A 312 17.02 -2.37 9.15
CA ALA A 312 15.61 -2.56 9.52
C ALA A 312 14.94 -1.25 9.96
N ASP A 313 15.65 -0.38 10.66
CA ASP A 313 15.14 0.92 11.13
C ASP A 313 14.74 1.86 9.99
N ALA A 314 15.27 1.68 8.78
CA ALA A 314 14.81 2.45 7.62
C ALA A 314 13.36 2.10 7.20
N PHE A 315 12.85 0.95 7.65
CA PHE A 315 11.52 0.45 7.30
C PHE A 315 10.50 0.51 8.46
N ARG A 316 10.95 0.72 9.71
CA ARG A 316 10.07 0.95 10.86
C ARG A 316 9.04 2.07 10.66
N PRO A 317 9.37 3.20 9.98
CA PRO A 317 8.38 4.25 9.71
C PRO A 317 7.16 3.78 8.91
N PHE A 318 7.27 2.74 8.07
CA PHE A 318 6.11 2.20 7.36
C PHE A 318 5.13 1.51 8.30
N VAL A 319 5.63 0.79 9.31
CA VAL A 319 4.78 0.20 10.36
C VAL A 319 4.08 1.30 11.17
N GLU A 320 4.80 2.36 11.56
CA GLU A 320 4.19 3.48 12.30
C GLU A 320 3.15 4.23 11.48
N LEU A 321 3.38 4.37 10.17
CA LEU A 321 2.46 5.03 9.25
C LEU A 321 1.19 4.18 9.03
N ARG A 322 1.32 2.86 8.88
CA ARG A 322 0.22 1.94 8.58
C ARG A 322 -0.56 1.47 9.81
N CYS A 323 0.18 1.16 10.86
CA CYS A 323 -0.31 0.51 12.06
C CYS A 323 0.10 1.33 13.30
N PRO A 324 -0.31 2.62 13.40
CA PRO A 324 0.16 3.49 14.47
C PRO A 324 -0.20 2.94 15.86
N LEU A 325 0.64 3.29 16.84
CA LEU A 325 0.38 3.00 18.24
C LEU A 325 -0.88 3.74 18.70
N VAL A 326 -1.84 2.99 19.23
CA VAL A 326 -3.06 3.51 19.83
C VAL A 326 -2.82 3.86 21.29
N GLY A 327 -2.24 2.93 22.04
CA GLY A 327 -2.10 3.07 23.49
C GLY A 327 -1.27 1.97 24.13
N ARG A 328 -0.97 2.17 25.42
CA ARG A 328 -0.16 1.27 26.24
C ARG A 328 -0.80 1.09 27.61
N LEU A 329 -0.80 -0.14 28.11
CA LEU A 329 -1.20 -0.48 29.47
C LEU A 329 -0.01 -1.10 30.18
N ALA A 330 0.60 -0.36 31.10
CA ALA A 330 1.66 -0.87 31.96
C ALA A 330 1.05 -1.64 33.14
N THR A 331 1.68 -2.74 33.51
CA THR A 331 1.38 -3.52 34.72
C THR A 331 2.66 -3.72 35.52
N GLU A 332 2.56 -4.23 36.74
CA GLU A 332 3.74 -4.55 37.57
C GLU A 332 4.69 -5.57 36.89
N GLY A 333 4.15 -6.48 36.07
CA GLY A 333 4.92 -7.58 35.47
C GLY A 333 5.19 -7.46 33.97
N GLY A 334 4.63 -6.47 33.27
CA GLY A 334 4.73 -6.41 31.81
C GLY A 334 3.92 -5.27 31.19
N LEU A 335 3.86 -5.27 29.85
CA LEU A 335 3.26 -4.22 29.03
C LEU A 335 2.26 -4.82 28.04
N VAL A 336 1.13 -4.15 27.85
CA VAL A 336 0.26 -4.40 26.69
C VAL A 336 0.31 -3.18 25.77
N GLU A 337 0.73 -3.39 24.53
CA GLU A 337 0.64 -2.40 23.46
C GLU A 337 -0.60 -2.67 22.60
N ILE A 338 -1.29 -1.60 22.22
CA ILE A 338 -2.42 -1.64 21.30
C ILE A 338 -2.05 -0.83 20.07
N ARG A 339 -2.12 -1.44 18.90
CA ARG A 339 -1.84 -0.77 17.62
C ARG A 339 -3.01 -0.93 16.68
N ASN A 340 -3.24 0.05 15.81
CA ASN A 340 -4.12 -0.20 14.67
C ASN A 340 -3.52 -1.33 13.82
N ALA A 341 -4.37 -2.17 13.26
CA ALA A 341 -3.98 -3.22 12.33
C ALA A 341 -4.71 -2.99 11.00
N ILE A 342 -4.23 -3.64 9.95
CA ILE A 342 -4.85 -3.54 8.63
C ILE A 342 -6.15 -4.36 8.65
N GLU A 343 -7.21 -3.83 8.03
CA GLU A 343 -8.47 -4.53 7.84
C GLU A 343 -8.88 -4.39 6.36
N PRO A 344 -9.16 -5.50 5.65
CA PRO A 344 -9.65 -5.43 4.29
C PRO A 344 -11.03 -4.76 4.24
N TRP A 345 -11.21 -3.79 3.35
CA TRP A 345 -12.54 -3.27 3.04
C TRP A 345 -13.05 -3.98 1.80
N HIS A 346 -14.12 -4.73 1.94
CA HIS A 346 -14.67 -5.48 0.82
C HIS A 346 -15.54 -4.58 -0.05
N VAL A 347 -15.35 -4.66 -1.37
CA VAL A 347 -16.32 -4.10 -2.31
C VAL A 347 -17.65 -4.85 -2.16
N LEU A 348 -18.73 -4.09 -2.03
CA LEU A 348 -20.08 -4.57 -1.89
C LEU A 348 -20.71 -4.90 -3.24
N GLY A 349 -21.90 -5.52 -3.20
CA GLY A 349 -22.72 -5.75 -4.38
C GLY A 349 -23.02 -4.47 -5.14
N GLU A 350 -23.27 -4.60 -6.44
CA GLU A 350 -23.65 -3.48 -7.30
C GLU A 350 -25.01 -2.90 -6.92
N GLU A 351 -25.09 -1.58 -6.90
CA GLU A 351 -26.33 -0.85 -6.69
C GLU A 351 -26.65 0.06 -7.87
N ALA A 352 -27.89 0.02 -8.34
CA ALA A 352 -28.37 0.95 -9.37
C ALA A 352 -28.58 2.34 -8.76
N THR A 353 -27.92 3.33 -9.33
CA THR A 353 -28.07 4.76 -9.01
C THR A 353 -28.72 5.48 -10.20
N GLN A 354 -29.19 6.71 -9.97
CA GLN A 354 -29.78 7.52 -11.05
C GLN A 354 -28.81 7.78 -12.22
N THR A 355 -27.50 7.72 -11.98
CA THR A 355 -26.45 8.00 -12.98
C THR A 355 -25.70 6.77 -13.48
N GLY A 356 -26.08 5.55 -13.06
CA GLY A 356 -25.41 4.31 -13.45
C GLY A 356 -25.30 3.32 -12.28
N THR A 357 -24.31 2.43 -12.31
CA THR A 357 -24.07 1.45 -11.24
C THR A 357 -22.97 1.94 -10.30
N ALA A 358 -23.20 1.85 -8.99
CA ALA A 358 -22.20 2.12 -7.97
C ALA A 358 -21.76 0.82 -7.28
N ARG A 359 -20.50 0.78 -6.84
CA ARG A 359 -19.96 -0.27 -5.98
C ARG A 359 -19.33 0.39 -4.75
N TYR A 360 -19.98 0.25 -3.61
CA TYR A 360 -19.49 0.79 -2.34
C TYR A 360 -18.47 -0.16 -1.71
N VAL A 361 -17.75 0.32 -0.68
CA VAL A 361 -16.85 -0.49 0.13
C VAL A 361 -17.34 -0.54 1.56
N ASP A 362 -17.27 -1.72 2.18
CA ASP A 362 -17.57 -1.85 3.61
C ASP A 362 -16.40 -1.32 4.45
N SER A 363 -16.51 -0.05 4.85
CA SER A 363 -15.57 0.62 5.75
C SER A 363 -16.01 0.57 7.22
N SER A 364 -17.06 -0.20 7.54
CA SER A 364 -17.64 -0.28 8.89
C SER A 364 -16.77 -1.01 9.90
N VAL A 365 -15.82 -1.82 9.43
CA VAL A 365 -15.00 -2.72 10.25
C VAL A 365 -13.59 -2.15 10.41
N GLU A 366 -13.07 -2.23 11.63
CA GLU A 366 -11.67 -1.95 11.94
C GLU A 366 -11.04 -3.13 12.68
N ARG A 367 -9.71 -3.09 12.76
CA ARG A 367 -8.90 -4.05 13.50
C ARG A 367 -7.85 -3.35 14.34
N VAL A 368 -7.61 -3.91 15.53
CA VAL A 368 -6.45 -3.57 16.37
C VAL A 368 -5.66 -4.84 16.69
N GLU A 369 -4.35 -4.68 16.86
CA GLU A 369 -3.48 -5.70 17.43
C GLU A 369 -3.28 -5.43 18.91
N ILE A 370 -3.39 -6.49 19.71
CA ILE A 370 -3.04 -6.53 21.12
C ILE A 370 -1.73 -7.30 21.24
N ARG A 371 -0.68 -6.64 21.73
CA ARG A 371 0.63 -7.22 21.97
C ARG A 371 0.93 -7.20 23.47
N ALA A 372 0.94 -8.37 24.10
CA ALA A 372 1.36 -8.56 25.49
C ALA A 372 2.85 -8.89 25.54
N ILE A 373 3.60 -8.18 26.38
CA ILE A 373 5.06 -8.28 26.51
C ILE A 373 5.39 -8.50 27.99
N GLY A 374 6.12 -9.58 28.30
CA GLY A 374 6.51 -9.92 29.67
C GLY A 374 5.38 -10.44 30.57
N LEU A 375 4.18 -10.69 30.02
CA LEU A 375 3.03 -11.17 30.79
C LEU A 375 2.89 -12.71 30.71
N PRO A 376 3.11 -13.46 31.81
CA PRO A 376 2.99 -14.92 31.82
C PRO A 376 1.59 -15.42 31.40
N ALA A 377 1.53 -16.42 30.53
CA ALA A 377 0.28 -16.92 29.94
C ALA A 377 -0.61 -17.65 30.95
N GLU A 378 0.01 -18.35 31.88
CA GLU A 378 -0.60 -19.10 32.97
C GLU A 378 -1.33 -18.22 33.99
N ARG A 379 -1.02 -16.91 34.04
CA ARG A 379 -1.59 -15.97 35.03
C ARG A 379 -2.36 -14.81 34.39
N TYR A 380 -1.91 -14.28 33.26
CA TYR A 380 -2.49 -13.08 32.67
C TYR A 380 -3.12 -13.33 31.30
N THR A 381 -4.32 -12.81 31.14
CA THR A 381 -5.01 -12.71 29.85
C THR A 381 -5.40 -11.26 29.58
N VAL A 382 -5.46 -10.88 28.31
CA VAL A 382 -6.02 -9.59 27.89
C VAL A 382 -7.43 -9.83 27.39
N ALA A 383 -8.39 -9.12 27.96
CA ALA A 383 -9.79 -9.18 27.56
C ALA A 383 -10.20 -7.91 26.84
N VAL A 384 -10.96 -8.04 25.74
CA VAL A 384 -11.60 -6.92 25.06
C VAL A 384 -13.12 -7.12 25.11
N ASN A 385 -13.83 -6.10 25.60
CA ASN A 385 -15.27 -6.14 25.87
C ASN A 385 -15.69 -7.39 26.69
N GLY A 386 -14.82 -7.82 27.61
CA GLY A 386 -15.05 -8.98 28.47
C GLY A 386 -14.71 -10.35 27.85
N PHE A 387 -14.26 -10.40 26.59
CA PHE A 387 -13.85 -11.63 25.91
C PHE A 387 -12.32 -11.75 25.86
N ALA A 388 -11.79 -12.92 26.16
CA ALA A 388 -10.35 -13.17 26.10
C ALA A 388 -9.85 -13.10 24.64
N VAL A 389 -8.81 -12.31 24.40
CA VAL A 389 -8.15 -12.25 23.08
C VAL A 389 -7.32 -13.52 22.88
N PRO A 390 -7.38 -14.17 21.70
CA PRO A 390 -6.61 -15.39 21.40
C PRO A 390 -5.14 -15.05 21.11
N LEU A 391 -4.41 -14.62 22.15
CA LEU A 391 -3.00 -14.29 22.03
C LEU A 391 -2.18 -15.54 21.64
N ARG A 392 -1.36 -15.41 20.60
CA ARG A 392 -0.42 -16.43 20.11
C ARG A 392 1.00 -16.03 20.48
N ASP A 393 1.81 -17.01 20.86
CA ASP A 393 3.22 -16.78 21.17
C ASP A 393 3.95 -16.27 19.94
N GLY A 394 4.71 -15.19 20.10
CA GLY A 394 5.58 -14.62 19.08
C GLY A 394 6.90 -15.39 18.96
N GLU A 395 7.83 -14.87 18.16
CA GLU A 395 9.18 -15.44 18.07
C GLU A 395 10.01 -15.17 19.34
N SER A 396 9.76 -14.04 20.00
CA SER A 396 10.32 -13.74 21.32
C SER A 396 9.44 -14.40 22.40
N ALA A 397 10.06 -15.17 23.30
CA ALA A 397 9.37 -15.98 24.31
C ALA A 397 8.51 -15.17 25.30
N ASP A 398 8.76 -13.87 25.43
CA ASP A 398 8.02 -12.94 26.29
C ASP A 398 6.90 -12.19 25.57
N VAL A 399 6.73 -12.39 24.26
CA VAL A 399 5.76 -11.67 23.43
C VAL A 399 4.61 -12.58 23.02
N ARG A 400 3.37 -12.12 23.23
CA ARG A 400 2.15 -12.79 22.73
C ARG A 400 1.24 -11.79 22.03
N VAL A 401 0.66 -12.18 20.90
CA VAL A 401 -0.04 -11.27 19.99
C VAL A 401 -1.36 -11.84 19.51
N GLY A 402 -2.40 -11.02 19.47
CA GLY A 402 -3.70 -11.36 18.89
C GLY A 402 -4.42 -10.15 18.33
N GLY A 403 -5.22 -10.37 17.29
CA GLY A 403 -6.07 -9.35 16.69
C GLY A 403 -7.41 -9.21 17.41
N VAL A 404 -8.01 -8.03 17.31
CA VAL A 404 -9.43 -7.80 17.63
C VAL A 404 -10.08 -7.11 16.45
N ARG A 405 -11.08 -7.76 15.88
CA ARG A 405 -11.88 -7.27 14.76
C ARG A 405 -13.26 -6.88 15.27
N PHE A 406 -13.73 -5.72 14.85
CA PHE A 406 -14.95 -5.13 15.41
C PHE A 406 -15.58 -4.14 14.44
N ARG A 407 -16.90 -3.97 14.55
CA ARG A 407 -17.61 -2.89 13.86
C ARG A 407 -17.37 -1.56 14.57
N ALA A 408 -16.75 -0.63 13.86
CA ALA A 408 -16.35 0.68 14.34
C ALA A 408 -17.46 1.74 14.18
N TRP A 409 -18.20 1.70 13.08
CA TRP A 409 -19.35 2.58 12.77
C TRP A 409 -20.34 1.87 11.83
N CYS A 410 -21.51 2.46 11.52
CA CYS A 410 -22.48 1.88 10.58
C CYS A 410 -22.75 2.82 9.39
N PRO A 411 -22.04 2.66 8.25
CA PRO A 411 -22.44 3.30 7.01
C PRO A 411 -23.79 2.78 6.51
N PRO A 412 -24.48 3.54 5.63
CA PRO A 412 -25.72 3.08 5.00
C PRO A 412 -25.51 1.80 4.16
N HIS A 413 -24.31 1.62 3.60
CA HIS A 413 -23.92 0.43 2.83
C HIS A 413 -22.82 -0.32 3.59
N ALA A 414 -23.13 -1.52 4.08
CA ALA A 414 -22.19 -2.39 4.79
C ALA A 414 -22.64 -3.85 4.68
N LEU A 415 -21.72 -4.80 4.89
CA LEU A 415 -22.09 -6.18 5.17
C LEU A 415 -22.84 -6.23 6.50
N HIS A 416 -23.62 -7.28 6.77
CA HIS A 416 -24.26 -7.52 8.08
C HIS A 416 -24.96 -6.28 8.69
N PRO A 417 -26.01 -5.75 8.05
CA PRO A 417 -26.67 -4.51 8.50
C PRO A 417 -27.33 -4.61 9.89
N HIS A 418 -27.53 -5.83 10.41
CA HIS A 418 -28.09 -6.07 11.74
C HIS A 418 -27.11 -5.84 12.89
N LEU A 419 -25.81 -5.73 12.62
CA LEU A 419 -24.79 -5.51 13.66
C LEU A 419 -24.64 -4.03 14.00
N GLY A 420 -24.62 -3.75 15.30
CA GLY A 420 -24.29 -2.46 15.86
C GLY A 420 -22.78 -2.20 15.96
N ILE A 421 -22.43 -1.08 16.58
CA ILE A 421 -21.06 -0.65 16.87
C ILE A 421 -20.53 -1.32 18.15
N HIS A 422 -19.25 -1.66 18.17
CA HIS A 422 -18.58 -2.23 19.35
C HIS A 422 -17.80 -1.17 20.15
N HIS A 423 -17.93 0.09 19.75
CA HIS A 423 -17.29 1.23 20.40
C HIS A 423 -17.92 1.55 21.77
N PRO A 424 -17.12 1.93 22.78
CA PRO A 424 -15.65 1.84 22.83
C PRO A 424 -15.16 0.41 23.04
N LEU A 425 -13.93 0.11 22.59
CA LEU A 425 -13.27 -1.14 22.94
C LEU A 425 -12.67 -1.01 24.33
N LYS A 426 -13.28 -1.67 25.31
CA LYS A 426 -12.75 -1.75 26.66
C LYS A 426 -11.73 -2.88 26.75
N ILE A 427 -10.51 -2.55 27.14
CA ILE A 427 -9.39 -3.48 27.24
C ILE A 427 -9.03 -3.63 28.72
N ASP A 428 -9.06 -4.85 29.23
CA ASP A 428 -8.68 -5.20 30.60
C ASP A 428 -7.52 -6.20 30.58
N VAL A 429 -6.45 -5.93 31.34
CA VAL A 429 -5.45 -6.95 31.66
C VAL A 429 -5.90 -7.66 32.92
N VAL A 430 -6.22 -8.95 32.82
CA VAL A 430 -6.87 -9.72 33.88
C VAL A 430 -5.89 -10.71 34.51
N ASP A 431 -5.72 -10.62 35.83
CA ASP A 431 -5.08 -11.66 36.63
C ASP A 431 -6.12 -12.78 36.86
N THR A 432 -5.91 -13.93 36.23
CA THR A 432 -6.85 -15.05 36.24
C THR A 432 -6.90 -15.77 37.59
N TRP A 433 -5.83 -15.69 38.38
CA TRP A 433 -5.76 -16.31 39.71
C TRP A 433 -6.55 -15.47 40.72
N ALA A 434 -6.33 -14.16 40.72
CA ALA A 434 -7.02 -13.22 41.60
C ALA A 434 -8.41 -12.79 41.10
N LYS A 435 -8.75 -13.07 39.83
CA LYS A 435 -10.00 -12.68 39.15
C LYS A 435 -10.26 -11.17 39.21
N ARG A 436 -9.20 -10.38 39.06
CA ARG A 436 -9.23 -8.91 39.09
C ARG A 436 -8.47 -8.34 37.90
N GLY A 437 -8.85 -7.16 37.47
CA GLY A 437 -8.08 -6.43 36.47
C GLY A 437 -6.91 -5.72 37.12
N VAL A 438 -5.75 -5.76 36.47
CA VAL A 438 -4.51 -5.12 36.92
C VAL A 438 -4.17 -3.87 36.13
N ALA A 439 -4.72 -3.72 34.92
CA ALA A 439 -4.71 -2.50 34.14
C ALA A 439 -5.95 -2.46 33.24
N GLY A 440 -6.38 -1.25 32.87
CA GLY A 440 -7.55 -1.02 32.03
C GLY A 440 -7.37 0.17 31.11
N GLY A 441 -7.98 0.10 29.93
CA GLY A 441 -8.00 1.18 28.95
C GLY A 441 -9.21 1.09 28.05
N ALA A 442 -9.51 2.17 27.35
CA ALA A 442 -10.53 2.19 26.31
C ALA A 442 -9.99 2.80 25.03
N TYR A 443 -10.18 2.10 23.91
CA TYR A 443 -9.95 2.64 22.58
C TYR A 443 -11.26 3.18 21.99
N HIS A 444 -11.17 4.39 21.46
CA HIS A 444 -12.28 5.15 20.91
C HIS A 444 -12.13 5.35 19.40
N VAL A 445 -13.15 4.94 18.65
CA VAL A 445 -13.21 5.10 17.20
C VAL A 445 -13.39 6.58 16.86
N TRP A 446 -14.27 7.26 17.59
CA TRP A 446 -14.47 8.71 17.57
C TRP A 446 -13.96 9.36 18.86
N HIS A 447 -14.11 10.68 18.99
CA HIS A 447 -13.74 11.37 20.22
C HIS A 447 -14.49 10.79 21.44
N PRO A 448 -13.88 10.59 22.62
CA PRO A 448 -14.52 9.94 23.77
C PRO A 448 -15.87 10.55 24.20
N GLU A 449 -16.03 11.87 24.00
CA GLU A 449 -17.27 12.61 24.27
C GLU A 449 -18.35 12.48 23.16
N GLY A 450 -18.17 11.58 22.18
CA GLY A 450 -19.14 11.41 21.09
C GLY A 450 -19.10 12.52 20.04
N ARG A 451 -18.00 13.28 19.93
CA ARG A 451 -17.85 14.30 18.88
C ARG A 451 -17.31 13.67 17.60
N ALA A 452 -18.01 13.91 16.50
CA ALA A 452 -17.50 13.66 15.15
C ALA A 452 -16.84 14.93 14.61
N TYR A 453 -15.70 14.79 13.96
CA TYR A 453 -15.05 15.91 13.27
C TYR A 453 -15.72 16.14 11.92
N ALA A 454 -16.10 17.38 11.62
CA ALA A 454 -16.71 17.75 10.33
C ALA A 454 -15.73 17.72 9.16
N SER A 455 -14.43 17.92 9.42
CA SER A 455 -13.38 17.96 8.41
C SER A 455 -12.13 17.20 8.84
N ALA A 456 -11.32 16.80 7.86
CA ALA A 456 -10.01 16.24 8.11
C ALA A 456 -9.08 17.31 8.74
N PRO A 457 -8.09 16.92 9.56
CA PRO A 457 -7.18 17.88 10.14
C PRO A 457 -6.29 18.51 9.08
N LEU A 458 -5.97 19.79 9.25
CA LEU A 458 -5.15 20.56 8.30
C LEU A 458 -3.65 20.43 8.58
N THR A 459 -3.29 20.05 9.80
CA THR A 459 -1.89 19.99 10.24
C THR A 459 -1.55 18.66 10.90
N ARG A 460 -0.25 18.31 10.85
CA ARG A 460 0.28 17.14 11.57
C ARG A 460 0.03 17.21 13.08
N VAL A 461 0.09 18.41 13.66
CA VAL A 461 -0.13 18.65 15.09
C VAL A 461 -1.56 18.34 15.47
N GLU A 462 -2.53 18.87 14.71
CA GLU A 462 -3.95 18.56 14.91
C GLU A 462 -4.23 17.07 14.73
N ALA A 463 -3.70 16.46 13.67
CA ALA A 463 -3.83 15.03 13.42
C ALA A 463 -3.28 14.19 14.59
N ALA A 464 -2.11 14.56 15.13
CA ALA A 464 -1.52 13.89 16.28
C ALA A 464 -2.37 14.06 17.56
N ALA A 465 -2.91 15.26 17.80
CA ALA A 465 -3.79 15.53 18.93
C ALA A 465 -5.08 14.69 18.86
N ARG A 466 -5.71 14.60 17.68
CA ARG A 466 -6.89 13.76 17.46
C ARG A 466 -6.59 12.29 17.76
N ARG A 467 -5.44 11.76 17.31
CA ARG A 467 -5.04 10.37 17.62
C ARG A 467 -4.81 10.14 19.11
N ALA A 468 -4.13 11.07 19.79
CA ALA A 468 -3.81 10.93 21.21
C ALA A 468 -5.05 10.85 22.11
N GLN A 469 -6.14 11.52 21.72
CA GLN A 469 -7.42 11.50 22.45
C GLN A 469 -8.20 10.18 22.31
N ARG A 470 -7.79 9.28 21.41
CA ARG A 470 -8.52 8.04 21.12
C ARG A 470 -8.22 6.90 22.07
N PHE A 471 -7.29 7.06 23.00
CA PHE A 471 -7.01 6.07 24.02
C PHE A 471 -7.09 6.71 25.40
N THR A 472 -7.97 6.19 26.25
CA THR A 472 -8.12 6.66 27.62
C THR A 472 -7.67 5.57 28.58
N LEU A 473 -6.87 5.94 29.58
CA LEU A 473 -6.59 5.07 30.71
C LEU A 473 -7.80 5.11 31.64
N VAL A 474 -8.43 3.95 31.83
CA VAL A 474 -9.59 3.79 32.71
C VAL A 474 -9.29 2.72 33.73
N GLY A 475 -9.93 2.80 34.90
CA GLY A 475 -9.85 1.72 35.87
C GLY A 475 -10.31 0.39 35.24
N PRO A 476 -9.71 -0.74 35.63
CA PRO A 476 -10.15 -2.05 35.14
C PRO A 476 -11.62 -2.31 35.49
N SER A 477 -12.26 -3.25 34.81
CA SER A 477 -13.63 -3.66 35.13
C SER A 477 -13.81 -4.03 36.61
N PRO A 478 -15.01 -3.80 37.20
CA PRO A 478 -15.28 -4.14 38.59
C PRO A 478 -15.01 -5.61 38.91
N TRP A 479 -14.50 -5.87 40.10
CA TRP A 479 -14.30 -7.24 40.60
C TRP A 479 -15.64 -7.93 40.89
N PRO A 480 -15.79 -9.24 40.64
CA PRO A 480 -14.81 -10.14 40.02
C PRO A 480 -14.85 -10.08 38.49
N ILE A 481 -13.67 -10.03 37.86
CA ILE A 481 -13.53 -10.14 36.40
C ILE A 481 -13.26 -11.60 36.04
N ARG A 482 -14.04 -12.13 35.09
CA ARG A 482 -13.72 -13.37 34.39
C ARG A 482 -13.85 -13.13 32.89
N ALA A 483 -12.71 -13.15 32.20
CA ALA A 483 -12.72 -13.06 30.74
C ALA A 483 -13.43 -14.29 30.16
N ARG A 484 -14.40 -14.05 29.29
CA ARG A 484 -15.11 -15.11 28.58
C ARG A 484 -14.18 -15.67 27.50
N VAL A 485 -13.81 -16.93 27.64
CA VAL A 485 -12.99 -17.62 26.64
C VAL A 485 -13.92 -18.17 25.55
N THR A 486 -13.60 -17.87 24.29
CA THR A 486 -14.30 -18.39 23.12
C THR A 486 -13.32 -19.21 22.28
N ALA A 487 -13.78 -20.30 21.68
CA ALA A 487 -12.97 -21.02 20.72
C ALA A 487 -12.66 -20.10 19.52
N PRO A 488 -11.40 -19.93 19.12
CA PRO A 488 -11.06 -19.18 17.91
C PRO A 488 -11.76 -19.78 16.69
N HIS A 489 -12.09 -18.95 15.70
CA HIS A 489 -12.62 -19.48 14.44
C HIS A 489 -11.52 -20.27 13.71
N PRO A 490 -11.82 -21.42 13.07
CA PRO A 490 -10.82 -22.16 12.30
C PRO A 490 -10.15 -21.33 11.21
N ASP A 491 -10.91 -20.42 10.57
CA ASP A 491 -10.39 -19.56 9.50
C ASP A 491 -9.68 -18.30 10.02
N GLU A 492 -9.99 -17.85 11.24
CA GLU A 492 -9.40 -16.66 11.87
C GLU A 492 -8.86 -16.98 13.29
N PRO A 493 -7.86 -17.88 13.43
CA PRO A 493 -7.38 -18.31 14.74
C PRO A 493 -6.54 -17.27 15.50
N TYR A 494 -6.08 -16.19 14.85
CA TYR A 494 -5.30 -15.10 15.47
C TYR A 494 -6.16 -13.93 15.93
N THR A 495 -7.43 -13.87 15.53
CA THR A 495 -8.29 -12.70 15.74
C THR A 495 -9.54 -13.02 16.54
N LEU A 496 -9.82 -12.22 17.56
CA LEU A 496 -11.11 -12.15 18.23
C LEU A 496 -12.06 -11.29 17.38
N ASP A 497 -13.04 -11.90 16.73
CA ASP A 497 -14.09 -11.16 16.02
C ASP A 497 -15.31 -10.90 16.91
N LEU A 498 -15.42 -9.67 17.42
CA LEU A 498 -16.51 -9.28 18.32
C LEU A 498 -17.89 -9.38 17.65
N ARG A 499 -17.96 -9.24 16.33
CA ARG A 499 -19.21 -9.31 15.54
C ARG A 499 -19.92 -10.66 15.66
N ARG A 500 -19.19 -11.71 16.05
CA ARG A 500 -19.72 -13.07 16.24
C ARG A 500 -20.19 -13.33 17.67
N LEU A 501 -19.86 -12.44 18.60
CA LEU A 501 -19.97 -12.65 20.05
C LEU A 501 -20.88 -11.64 20.73
N ASP A 502 -20.98 -10.44 20.16
CA ASP A 502 -21.77 -9.32 20.65
C ASP A 502 -22.49 -8.70 19.44
N PRO A 503 -23.83 -8.52 19.46
CA PRO A 503 -24.53 -7.82 18.39
C PRO A 503 -24.12 -6.34 18.26
N GLY A 504 -23.38 -5.80 19.24
CA GLY A 504 -23.00 -4.40 19.30
C GLY A 504 -24.15 -3.50 19.76
N LYS A 505 -23.84 -2.23 19.95
CA LYS A 505 -24.81 -1.20 20.32
C LYS A 505 -25.35 -0.52 19.06
N PRO A 506 -26.61 -0.06 19.03
CA PRO A 506 -27.07 0.78 17.92
C PRO A 506 -26.17 2.02 17.78
N MET A 507 -26.03 2.55 16.56
CA MET A 507 -25.37 3.85 16.41
C MET A 507 -26.15 4.91 17.19
N PRO A 508 -25.46 5.86 17.85
CA PRO A 508 -26.11 7.07 18.35
C PRO A 508 -26.83 7.78 17.19
N LYS A 509 -28.06 8.23 17.38
CA LYS A 509 -28.77 8.99 16.34
C LYS A 509 -28.04 10.31 16.13
N THR A 510 -28.06 10.88 14.92
CA THR A 510 -27.46 12.19 14.60
C THR A 510 -27.85 13.30 15.59
N GLU A 511 -29.03 13.22 16.18
CA GLU A 511 -29.55 14.11 17.23
C GLU A 511 -28.85 13.95 18.60
N ASP A 512 -28.23 12.79 18.86
CA ASP A 512 -27.51 12.44 20.09
C ASP A 512 -26.03 12.89 20.07
N TRP A 513 -25.52 13.30 18.91
CA TRP A 513 -24.18 13.88 18.75
C TRP A 513 -24.33 15.36 19.06
N GLY A 514 -24.08 15.76 20.31
CA GLY A 514 -24.31 17.11 20.83
C GLY A 514 -24.10 18.22 19.79
N GLY A 515 -25.13 19.06 19.61
CA GLY A 515 -25.29 19.94 18.46
C GLY A 515 -24.17 20.94 18.21
N SER A 516 -23.94 21.17 16.91
CA SER A 516 -23.40 22.37 16.22
C SER A 516 -22.21 23.09 16.85
#